data_AF-A0A2V5VV71-F1
#
_entry.id   AF-A0A2V5VV71-F1
#
_cell.length_a   1.000
_cell.length_b   1.000
_cell.length_c   1.000
_cell.angle_alpha   90.00
_cell.angle_beta   90.00
_cell.angle_gamma   90.00
#
_symmetry.space_group_name_H-M   'P 1'
#
loop_
_entity.id
_entity.type
_entity.pdbx_description
1 polymer ?
#
loop_
_entity_poly.entity_id
_entity_poly.type
_entity_poly.pdbx_seq_one_letter_code
_entity_poly.pdbx_strand_id
1 'polypeptide(L)'
;MFFKCRVIVRIFALILWAFSAGSVLPTEEPKLQRHVVVVVWDGMRPDLISEKNTPALWKLAHEGVIFRNHHAVYPSATNVNGTALATGVYPGHSGIISNHDYRPEIDRNHSIDVEIPAVVEKGDELSNGKYISVPTIAELVQNAGGRTAIATAKTVGLLL
;
A
#
# COMPACT_ATOMS: atom_id res chain seq x y z
N MET A 1 -35.72 11.98 -65.71
CA MET A 1 -35.86 11.37 -64.36
C MET A 1 -34.63 10.57 -63.90
N PHE A 2 -33.44 10.71 -64.51
CA PHE A 2 -32.26 9.88 -64.17
C PHE A 2 -31.14 10.63 -63.41
N PHE A 3 -31.19 11.98 -63.34
CA PHE A 3 -30.14 12.79 -62.72
C PHE A 3 -30.28 12.92 -61.19
N LYS A 4 -31.52 12.94 -60.67
CA LYS A 4 -31.81 13.06 -59.22
C LYS A 4 -31.42 11.82 -58.40
N CYS A 5 -31.42 10.62 -59.01
CA CYS A 5 -31.11 9.37 -58.33
C CYS A 5 -29.59 9.21 -58.03
N ARG A 6 -28.72 9.69 -58.93
CA ARG A 6 -27.24 9.60 -58.76
C ARG A 6 -26.70 10.52 -57.66
N VAL A 7 -27.38 11.64 -57.39
CA VAL A 7 -26.99 12.60 -56.34
C VAL A 7 -27.38 12.08 -54.96
N ILE A 8 -28.59 11.51 -54.82
CA ILE A 8 -29.07 10.94 -53.56
C ILE A 8 -28.21 9.74 -53.13
N VAL A 9 -27.83 8.86 -54.07
CA VAL A 9 -26.95 7.72 -53.78
C VAL A 9 -25.55 8.16 -53.33
N ARG A 10 -25.01 9.25 -53.89
CA ARG A 10 -23.70 9.80 -53.48
C ARG A 10 -23.74 10.46 -52.10
N ILE A 11 -24.83 11.15 -51.76
CA ILE A 11 -25.01 11.77 -50.44
C ILE A 11 -25.20 10.68 -49.37
N PHE A 12 -25.99 9.64 -49.64
CA PHE A 12 -26.12 8.50 -48.72
C PHE A 12 -24.80 7.75 -48.52
N ALA A 13 -23.99 7.55 -49.58
CA ALA A 13 -22.68 6.92 -49.47
C ALA A 13 -21.69 7.74 -48.63
N LEU A 14 -21.73 9.08 -48.69
CA LEU A 14 -20.89 9.96 -47.88
C LEU A 14 -21.30 9.97 -46.40
N ILE A 15 -22.60 9.92 -46.10
CA ILE A 15 -23.11 9.85 -44.72
C ILE A 15 -22.77 8.49 -44.09
N LEU A 16 -22.85 7.39 -44.85
CA LEU A 16 -22.44 6.06 -44.41
C LEU A 16 -20.92 5.95 -44.17
N TRP A 17 -20.10 6.68 -44.95
CA TRP A 17 -18.65 6.72 -44.73
C TRP A 17 -18.27 7.57 -43.51
N ALA A 18 -18.97 8.68 -43.28
CA ALA A 18 -18.78 9.52 -42.09
C ALA A 18 -19.18 8.82 -40.78
N PHE A 19 -20.17 7.92 -40.82
CA PHE A 19 -20.56 7.09 -39.66
C PHE A 19 -19.63 5.89 -39.42
N SER A 20 -18.79 5.55 -40.41
CA SER A 20 -17.84 4.43 -40.31
C SER A 20 -16.44 4.85 -39.86
N ALA A 21 -16.21 6.15 -39.63
CA ALA A 21 -15.07 6.64 -38.86
C ALA A 21 -15.31 6.28 -37.39
N GLY A 22 -15.09 4.99 -37.09
CA GLY A 22 -15.38 4.37 -35.83
C GLY A 22 -14.81 5.16 -34.67
N SER A 23 -15.65 5.35 -33.66
CA SER A 23 -15.19 5.55 -32.29
C SER A 23 -14.30 4.37 -31.91
N VAL A 24 -13.00 4.51 -32.14
CA VAL A 24 -11.98 3.70 -31.49
C VAL A 24 -12.08 4.09 -30.02
N LEU A 25 -12.91 3.36 -29.27
CA LEU A 25 -12.85 3.39 -27.82
C LEU A 25 -11.40 3.07 -27.44
N PRO A 26 -10.79 3.83 -26.51
CA PRO A 26 -9.46 3.48 -26.03
C PRO A 26 -9.53 2.03 -25.53
N THR A 27 -8.80 1.13 -26.19
CA THR A 27 -8.60 -0.21 -25.66
C THR A 27 -7.74 -0.02 -24.42
N GLU A 28 -8.37 0.00 -23.25
CA GLU A 28 -7.67 0.00 -21.98
C GLU A 28 -6.86 -1.30 -21.94
N GLU A 29 -5.54 -1.21 -22.15
CA GLU A 29 -4.70 -2.40 -22.07
C GLU A 29 -4.95 -3.05 -20.72
N PRO A 30 -5.15 -4.38 -20.67
CA PRO A 30 -5.43 -5.07 -19.42
C PRO A 30 -4.23 -4.83 -18.49
N LYS A 31 -4.41 -3.91 -17.53
CA LYS A 31 -3.43 -3.68 -16.46
C LYS A 31 -3.24 -5.03 -15.79
N LEU A 32 -2.02 -5.57 -15.91
CA LEU A 32 -1.64 -6.80 -15.22
C LEU A 32 -1.88 -6.60 -13.72
N GLN A 33 -2.98 -7.16 -13.21
CA GLN A 33 -3.33 -7.04 -11.80
C GLN A 33 -2.39 -7.94 -11.00
N ARG A 34 -1.32 -7.35 -10.47
CA ARG A 34 -0.41 -8.04 -9.57
C ARG A 34 -1.01 -8.03 -8.16
N HIS A 35 -1.15 -9.22 -7.58
CA HIS A 35 -1.49 -9.36 -6.17
C HIS A 35 -0.20 -9.43 -5.36
N VAL A 36 -0.07 -8.57 -4.35
CA VAL A 36 1.12 -8.51 -3.49
C VAL A 36 0.69 -8.86 -2.07
N VAL A 37 1.39 -9.82 -1.47
CA VAL A 37 1.18 -10.22 -0.08
C VAL A 37 2.47 -9.93 0.68
N VAL A 38 2.37 -9.08 1.72
CA VAL A 38 3.45 -8.79 2.65
C VAL A 38 3.15 -9.53 3.94
N VAL A 39 4.08 -10.39 4.38
CA VAL A 39 3.95 -11.15 5.63
C VAL A 39 5.07 -10.72 6.56
N VAL A 40 4.70 -10.32 7.78
CA VAL A 40 5.65 -9.88 8.81
C VAL A 40 5.61 -10.86 9.97
N TRP A 41 6.76 -11.46 10.28
CA TRP A 41 6.96 -12.25 11.49
C TRP A 41 7.73 -11.41 12.52
N ASP A 42 7.03 -10.96 13.56
CA ASP A 42 7.65 -10.16 14.62
C ASP A 42 8.67 -10.99 15.41
N GLY A 43 9.85 -10.42 15.65
CA GLY A 43 10.95 -11.09 16.35
C GLY A 43 11.60 -12.27 15.59
N MET A 44 11.31 -12.45 14.30
CA MET A 44 11.91 -13.53 13.50
C MET A 44 13.37 -13.24 13.15
N ARG A 45 14.28 -13.64 14.04
CA ARG A 45 15.71 -13.58 13.75
C ARG A 45 16.08 -14.55 12.61
N PRO A 46 16.96 -14.16 11.67
CA PRO A 46 17.28 -15.00 10.51
C PRO A 46 17.81 -16.40 10.85
N ASP A 47 18.52 -16.57 11.97
CA ASP A 47 19.03 -17.87 12.44
C ASP A 47 17.94 -18.82 12.96
N LEU A 48 16.71 -18.35 13.15
CA LEU A 48 15.56 -19.21 13.48
C LEU A 48 15.01 -19.92 12.24
N ILE A 49 15.33 -19.44 11.04
CA ILE A 49 14.84 -19.99 9.77
C ILE A 49 15.64 -21.24 9.43
N SER A 50 15.01 -22.40 9.59
CA SER A 50 15.58 -23.70 9.25
C SER A 50 14.53 -24.63 8.66
N GLU A 51 14.97 -25.64 7.92
CA GLU A 51 14.08 -26.66 7.34
C GLU A 51 13.24 -27.35 8.42
N LYS A 52 13.83 -27.59 9.60
CA LYS A 52 13.16 -28.24 10.74
C LYS A 52 12.11 -27.36 11.40
N ASN A 53 12.45 -26.10 11.72
CA ASN A 53 11.59 -25.25 12.55
C ASN A 53 10.55 -24.49 11.70
N THR A 54 10.92 -24.10 10.48
CA THR A 54 10.10 -23.25 9.61
C THR A 54 10.12 -23.77 8.17
N PRO A 55 9.65 -25.01 7.91
CA PRO A 55 9.82 -25.67 6.60
C PRO A 55 9.28 -24.84 5.43
N ALA A 56 8.12 -24.19 5.61
CA ALA A 56 7.52 -23.34 4.57
C ALA A 56 8.33 -22.06 4.29
N LEU A 57 8.76 -21.34 5.32
CA LEU A 57 9.56 -20.13 5.18
C LEU A 57 10.97 -20.44 4.67
N TRP A 58 11.55 -21.55 5.11
CA TRP A 58 12.84 -22.03 4.62
C TRP A 58 12.76 -22.35 3.12
N LYS A 59 11.72 -23.07 2.68
CA LYS A 59 11.49 -23.34 1.25
C LYS A 59 11.30 -22.03 0.45
N LEU A 60 10.47 -21.11 0.94
CA LEU A 60 10.25 -19.80 0.31
C LEU A 60 11.56 -19.02 0.14
N ALA A 61 12.43 -19.05 1.15
CA ALA A 61 13.71 -18.39 1.12
C ALA A 61 14.69 -19.03 0.11
N HIS A 62 14.61 -20.35 -0.12
CA HIS A 62 15.46 -21.08 -1.07
C HIS A 62 14.97 -20.99 -2.52
N GLU A 63 13.65 -20.92 -2.72
CA GLU A 63 13.04 -20.77 -4.05
C GLU A 63 12.93 -19.30 -4.48
N GLY A 64 13.04 -18.37 -3.53
CA GLY A 64 12.95 -16.93 -3.74
C GLY A 64 14.29 -16.20 -3.63
N VAL A 65 14.21 -14.93 -3.20
CA VAL A 65 15.37 -14.05 -3.04
C VAL A 65 15.53 -13.66 -1.58
N ILE A 66 16.73 -13.83 -1.03
CA ILE A 66 17.10 -13.39 0.32
C ILE A 66 17.99 -12.15 0.24
N PHE A 67 17.54 -11.06 0.86
CA PHE A 67 18.35 -9.86 1.07
C PHE A 67 19.28 -10.06 2.27
N ARG A 68 20.50 -10.55 2.03
CA ARG A 68 21.47 -10.89 3.10
C ARG A 68 21.94 -9.70 3.94
N ASN A 69 21.82 -8.49 3.40
CA ASN A 69 22.20 -7.24 4.07
C ASN A 69 20.98 -6.43 4.56
N HIS A 70 19.83 -7.09 4.76
CA HIS A 70 18.64 -6.44 5.32
C HIS A 70 18.76 -6.33 6.85
N HIS A 71 18.51 -5.14 7.39
CA HIS A 71 18.61 -4.84 8.80
C HIS A 71 17.41 -4.02 9.27
N ALA A 72 17.09 -4.15 10.55
CA ALA A 72 16.09 -3.32 11.22
C ALA A 72 16.51 -1.84 11.18
N VAL A 73 15.54 -0.95 11.16
CA VAL A 73 15.79 0.47 11.47
C VAL A 73 16.08 0.63 12.96
N TYR A 74 16.76 1.72 13.35
CA TYR A 74 17.01 2.05 14.75
C TYR A 74 15.94 3.01 15.29
N PRO A 75 15.39 2.77 16.49
CA PRO A 75 15.61 1.59 17.34
C PRO A 75 14.89 0.34 16.81
N SER A 76 15.42 -0.85 17.14
CA SER A 76 14.88 -2.14 16.69
C SER A 76 13.64 -2.55 17.50
N ALA A 77 12.58 -1.74 17.40
CA ALA A 77 11.29 -1.94 18.07
C ALA A 77 10.18 -2.23 17.05
N THR A 78 9.12 -2.92 17.51
CA THR A 78 8.02 -3.43 16.69
C THR A 78 7.30 -2.32 15.90
N ASN A 79 6.78 -1.29 16.56
CA ASN A 79 6.04 -0.21 15.89
C ASN A 79 6.98 0.61 14.99
N VAL A 80 8.21 0.82 15.42
CA VAL A 80 9.23 1.56 14.66
C VAL A 80 9.54 0.87 13.33
N ASN A 81 9.81 -0.44 13.35
CA ASN A 81 10.07 -1.21 12.14
C ASN A 81 8.81 -1.45 11.32
N GLY A 82 7.66 -1.67 11.97
CA GLY A 82 6.36 -1.78 11.31
C GLY A 82 6.05 -0.54 10.48
N THR A 83 6.15 0.64 11.07
CA THR A 83 5.95 1.92 10.37
C THR A 83 6.98 2.11 9.25
N ALA A 84 8.26 1.77 9.46
CA ALA A 84 9.27 1.85 8.41
C ALA A 84 8.96 0.92 7.22
N LEU A 85 8.45 -0.28 7.47
CA LEU A 85 8.00 -1.20 6.41
C LEU A 85 6.77 -0.68 5.67
N ALA A 86 5.83 -0.06 6.40
CA ALA A 86 4.61 0.48 5.81
C ALA A 86 4.87 1.71 4.92
N THR A 87 5.83 2.54 5.31
CA THR A 87 6.03 3.88 4.71
C THR A 87 7.28 3.99 3.84
N GLY A 88 8.26 3.11 4.04
CA GLY A 88 9.56 3.19 3.37
C GLY A 88 10.48 4.31 3.89
N VAL A 89 10.14 4.99 4.99
CA VAL A 89 10.96 6.07 5.57
C VAL A 89 11.50 5.71 6.95
N TYR A 90 12.61 6.35 7.34
CA TYR A 90 13.19 6.18 8.68
C TYR A 90 12.33 6.81 9.78
N PRO A 91 12.47 6.36 11.04
CA PRO A 91 11.66 6.83 12.17
C PRO A 91 11.62 8.35 12.38
N GLY A 92 12.74 9.03 12.10
CA GLY A 92 12.81 10.50 12.17
C GLY A 92 11.93 11.24 11.14
N HIS A 93 11.44 10.55 10.11
CA HIS A 93 10.52 11.08 9.11
C HIS A 93 9.08 10.59 9.30
N SER A 94 8.88 9.39 9.86
CA SER A 94 7.53 8.85 10.09
C SER A 94 6.86 9.43 11.34
N GLY A 95 7.65 9.83 12.34
CA GLY A 95 7.15 10.31 13.63
C GLY A 95 6.93 9.20 14.68
N ILE A 96 7.19 7.93 14.34
CA ILE A 96 7.10 6.78 15.25
C ILE A 96 8.52 6.30 15.58
N ILE A 97 9.03 6.71 16.76
CA ILE A 97 10.41 6.47 17.19
C ILE A 97 10.55 5.46 18.34
N SER A 98 9.45 5.01 18.92
CA SER A 98 9.41 4.03 20.01
C SER A 98 8.08 3.28 19.99
N ASN A 99 8.00 2.14 20.70
CA ASN A 99 6.71 1.52 21.03
C ASN A 99 5.99 2.27 22.16
N HIS A 100 6.77 2.81 23.08
CA HIS A 100 6.29 3.55 24.25
C HIS A 100 6.92 4.93 24.22
N ASP A 101 6.08 5.97 24.14
CA ASP A 101 6.52 7.35 23.98
C ASP A 101 5.87 8.23 25.05
N TYR A 102 6.48 9.36 25.39
CA TYR A 102 5.86 10.35 26.25
C TYR A 102 5.49 11.57 25.43
N ARG A 103 4.18 11.74 25.18
CA ARG A 103 3.61 12.85 24.41
C ARG A 103 2.63 13.63 25.28
N PRO A 104 3.06 14.72 25.93
CA PRO A 104 2.23 15.47 26.87
C PRO A 104 1.00 16.13 26.22
N GLU A 105 0.96 16.25 24.90
CA GLU A 105 -0.24 16.69 24.17
C GLU A 105 -1.33 15.61 24.11
N ILE A 106 -0.96 14.34 24.31
CA ILE A 106 -1.87 13.18 24.33
C ILE A 106 -2.18 12.78 25.77
N ASP A 107 -1.17 12.47 26.58
CA ASP A 107 -1.30 12.21 28.01
C ASP A 107 -0.13 12.89 28.75
N ARG A 108 -0.45 13.85 29.63
CA ARG A 108 0.53 14.60 30.41
C ARG A 108 1.14 13.78 31.55
N ASN A 109 0.45 12.75 32.02
CA ASN A 109 0.79 12.06 33.26
C ASN A 109 1.46 10.70 33.03
N HIS A 110 1.30 10.10 31.85
CA HIS A 110 1.82 8.77 31.56
C HIS A 110 2.51 8.69 30.19
N SER A 111 3.40 7.71 30.04
CA SER A 111 3.81 7.25 28.72
C SER A 111 2.66 6.52 28.03
N ILE A 112 2.62 6.61 26.72
CA ILE A 112 1.60 6.02 25.86
C ILE A 112 2.19 4.90 25.00
N ASP A 113 1.38 3.88 24.75
CA ASP A 113 1.65 2.90 23.70
C ASP A 113 1.15 3.49 22.38
N VAL A 114 2.05 3.63 21.41
CA VAL A 114 1.81 4.43 20.21
C VAL A 114 0.73 3.85 19.29
N GLU A 115 0.40 2.57 19.44
CA GLU A 115 -0.57 1.84 18.63
C GLU A 115 -1.96 1.68 19.27
N ILE A 116 -2.19 2.25 20.46
CA ILE A 116 -3.52 2.22 21.09
C ILE A 116 -4.48 3.11 20.27
N PRO A 117 -5.70 2.63 19.93
CA PRO A 117 -6.65 3.41 19.11
C PRO A 117 -6.92 4.83 19.60
N ALA A 118 -7.12 5.01 20.92
CA ALA A 118 -7.36 6.35 21.49
C ALA A 118 -6.13 7.28 21.37
N VAL A 119 -4.92 6.71 21.39
CA VAL A 119 -3.67 7.45 21.19
C VAL A 119 -3.53 7.87 19.72
N VAL A 120 -3.83 6.95 18.80
CA VAL A 120 -3.83 7.22 17.35
C VAL A 120 -4.85 8.28 17.01
N GLU A 121 -6.11 8.13 17.45
CA GLU A 121 -7.19 9.11 17.22
C GLU A 121 -6.80 10.49 17.74
N LYS A 122 -6.28 10.57 18.98
CA LYS A 122 -5.84 11.86 19.52
C LYS A 122 -4.66 12.43 18.75
N GLY A 123 -3.73 11.58 18.35
CA GLY A 123 -2.59 11.95 17.52
C GLY A 123 -3.00 12.50 16.16
N ASP A 124 -4.03 11.93 15.54
CA ASP A 124 -4.61 12.40 14.29
C ASP A 124 -5.31 13.76 14.47
N GLU A 125 -6.07 13.96 15.55
CA GLU A 125 -6.65 15.27 15.87
C GLU A 125 -5.58 16.36 15.97
N LEU A 126 -4.45 16.06 16.62
CA LEU A 126 -3.36 17.01 16.83
C LEU A 126 -2.54 17.28 15.56
N SER A 127 -2.54 16.34 14.61
CA SER A 127 -1.70 16.38 13.40
C SER A 127 -2.47 16.61 12.10
N ASN A 128 -3.80 16.79 12.18
CA ASN A 128 -4.71 16.82 11.04
C ASN A 128 -4.67 15.54 10.19
N GLY A 129 -4.81 14.38 10.85
CA GLY A 129 -4.81 13.06 10.22
C GLY A 129 -3.44 12.59 9.74
N LYS A 130 -2.37 13.06 10.41
CA LYS A 130 -0.97 12.74 10.06
C LYS A 130 -0.22 12.20 11.26
N TYR A 131 -0.87 11.34 12.04
CA TYR A 131 -0.21 10.70 13.18
C TYR A 131 1.06 9.97 12.73
N ILE A 132 0.99 9.31 11.57
CA ILE A 132 2.15 8.98 10.75
C ILE A 132 2.31 10.08 9.69
N SER A 133 3.50 10.66 9.61
CA SER A 133 3.72 11.90 8.84
C SER A 133 3.73 11.72 7.32
N VAL A 134 3.76 10.47 6.83
CA VAL A 134 3.82 10.12 5.39
C VAL A 134 2.85 8.99 5.07
N PRO A 135 2.38 8.87 3.81
CA PRO A 135 1.43 7.82 3.45
C PRO A 135 2.02 6.41 3.59
N THR A 136 1.19 5.45 4.01
CA THR A 136 1.55 4.02 4.00
C THR A 136 1.36 3.41 2.60
N ILE A 137 1.98 2.27 2.34
CA ILE A 137 1.77 1.51 1.11
C ILE A 137 0.30 1.15 0.90
N ALA A 138 -0.46 0.95 1.99
CA ALA A 138 -1.88 0.67 1.90
C ALA A 138 -2.65 1.89 1.37
N GLU A 139 -2.38 3.08 1.92
CA GLU A 139 -2.97 4.34 1.45
C GLU A 139 -2.54 4.67 0.02
N LEU A 140 -1.27 4.45 -0.33
CA LEU A 140 -0.79 4.65 -1.70
C LEU A 140 -1.51 3.75 -2.72
N VAL A 141 -1.73 2.47 -2.37
CA VAL A 141 -2.48 1.54 -3.23
C VAL A 141 -3.95 1.94 -3.33
N GLN A 142 -4.59 2.32 -2.22
CA GLN A 142 -5.98 2.78 -2.22
C GLN A 142 -6.16 4.07 -3.05
N ASN A 143 -5.24 5.03 -2.90
CA ASN A 143 -5.24 6.28 -3.68
C ASN A 143 -5.03 6.04 -5.18
N ALA A 144 -4.35 4.95 -5.56
CA ALA A 144 -4.20 4.51 -6.95
C ALA A 144 -5.42 3.72 -7.49
N GLY A 145 -6.51 3.61 -6.71
CA GLY A 145 -7.72 2.84 -7.06
C GLY A 145 -7.62 1.34 -6.80
N GLY A 146 -6.56 0.90 -6.11
CA GLY A 146 -6.38 -0.48 -5.69
C GLY A 146 -7.21 -0.83 -4.44
N ARG A 147 -7.20 -2.12 -4.09
CA ARG A 147 -7.83 -2.63 -2.87
C ARG A 147 -6.77 -3.23 -1.98
N THR A 148 -6.89 -2.98 -0.68
CA THR A 148 -5.99 -3.51 0.34
C THR A 148 -6.79 -4.22 1.42
N ALA A 149 -6.14 -5.18 2.08
CA ALA A 149 -6.64 -5.84 3.26
C ALA A 149 -5.48 -6.00 4.23
N ILE A 150 -5.71 -5.69 5.49
CA ILE A 150 -4.71 -5.82 6.57
C ILE A 150 -5.28 -6.78 7.60
N ALA A 151 -4.50 -7.79 7.94
CA ALA A 151 -4.82 -8.74 8.99
C ALA A 151 -3.61 -8.85 9.93
N THR A 152 -3.86 -8.70 11.22
CA THR A 152 -2.80 -8.68 12.23
C THR A 152 -3.25 -9.39 13.49
N ALA A 153 -2.31 -10.04 14.18
CA ALA A 153 -2.51 -10.56 15.53
C ALA A 153 -2.06 -9.57 16.62
N LYS A 154 -1.43 -8.45 16.24
CA LYS A 154 -0.96 -7.38 17.12
C LYS A 154 -1.54 -6.04 16.70
N THR A 155 -1.70 -5.13 17.65
CA THR A 155 -2.21 -3.76 17.45
C THR A 155 -1.37 -2.92 16.49
N VAL A 156 -0.10 -3.29 16.24
CA VAL A 156 0.75 -2.64 15.21
C VAL A 156 0.09 -2.51 13.83
N GLY A 157 -0.79 -3.43 13.46
CA GLY A 157 -1.49 -3.34 12.17
C GLY A 157 -2.48 -2.19 12.07
N LEU A 158 -2.78 -1.49 13.17
CA LEU A 158 -3.51 -0.22 13.15
C LEU A 158 -2.67 0.92 12.57
N LEU A 159 -1.34 0.81 12.62
CA LEU A 159 -0.39 1.79 12.08
C LEU A 159 0.03 1.49 10.63
N LEU A 160 -0.55 0.46 9.99
CA LEU A 160 -0.17 -0.02 8.65
C LEU A 160 -1.21 0.36 7.58
#